data_AF-A0A4Y8PGW6-F1
#
_entry.id   AF-A0A4Y8PGW6-F1
#
_cell.length_a   1.000
_cell.length_b   1.000
_cell.length_c   1.000
_cell.angle_alpha   90.00
_cell.angle_beta   90.00
_cell.angle_gamma   90.00
#
_symmetry.space_group_name_H-M   'P 1'
#
loop_
_entity.id
_entity.type
_entity.pdbx_description
1 polymer ?
#
loop_
_entity_poly.entity_id
_entity_poly.type
_entity_poly.pdbx_seq_one_letter_code
_entity_poly.pdbx_strand_id
1 'polypeptide(L)'
;MASTFDPLKLSKRLEEAGLSQRQAEMISLALAEELVKENERISSFHPVDRVEIQLALRIDKLDAKIEALDRRLTRYFEFLFAGLLLLGIILKIHL
;
A
#
# COMPACT_ATOMS: atom_id res chain seq x y z
N MET A 1 -2.25 -25.73 15.87
CA MET A 1 -1.98 -26.06 14.45
C MET A 1 -3.33 -26.15 13.77
N ALA A 2 -3.68 -25.19 12.91
CA ALA A 2 -4.95 -25.21 12.20
C ALA A 2 -4.94 -26.41 11.24
N SER A 3 -5.91 -27.32 11.39
CA SER A 3 -6.07 -28.46 10.48
C SER A 3 -6.38 -27.91 9.09
N THR A 4 -5.48 -28.09 8.13
CA THR A 4 -5.72 -27.81 6.71
C THR A 4 -7.00 -28.52 6.25
N PHE A 5 -7.86 -27.81 5.52
CA PHE A 5 -9.10 -28.38 4.97
C PHE A 5 -8.77 -29.53 4.00
N ASP A 6 -9.40 -30.69 4.20
CA ASP A 6 -9.16 -31.91 3.44
C ASP A 6 -10.49 -32.38 2.79
N PRO A 7 -10.67 -32.14 1.47
CA PRO A 7 -11.92 -32.43 0.78
C PRO A 7 -12.22 -33.93 0.71
N LEU A 8 -11.21 -34.80 0.81
CA LEU A 8 -11.40 -36.26 0.83
C LEU A 8 -11.97 -36.71 2.17
N LYS A 9 -11.48 -36.16 3.28
CA LYS A 9 -12.06 -36.41 4.62
C LYS A 9 -13.49 -35.89 4.72
N LEU A 10 -13.79 -34.75 4.11
CA LEU A 10 -15.15 -34.20 4.10
C LEU A 10 -16.08 -35.07 3.24
N SER A 11 -15.66 -35.46 2.03
CA SER A 11 -16.44 -36.36 1.17
C SER A 11 -16.79 -37.66 1.91
N LYS A 12 -15.80 -38.30 2.52
CA LYS A 12 -16.02 -39.55 3.28
C LYS A 12 -17.02 -39.38 4.44
N ARG A 13 -16.96 -38.26 5.16
CA ARG A 13 -17.93 -37.96 6.24
C ARG A 13 -19.33 -37.69 5.72
N LEU A 14 -19.45 -37.06 4.54
CA LEU A 14 -20.73 -36.81 3.89
C LEU A 14 -21.36 -38.11 3.41
N GLU A 15 -20.54 -39.02 2.88
CA GLU A 15 -20.96 -40.38 2.52
C GLU A 15 -21.40 -41.18 3.76
N GLU A 16 -20.64 -41.14 4.84
CA GLU A 16 -21.01 -41.73 6.15
C GLU A 16 -22.29 -41.11 6.74
N ALA A 17 -22.60 -39.86 6.42
CA ALA A 17 -23.84 -39.17 6.80
C ALA A 17 -25.04 -39.51 5.91
N GLY A 18 -24.87 -40.39 4.91
CA GLY A 18 -25.94 -40.88 4.05
C GLY A 18 -26.07 -40.15 2.70
N LEU A 19 -25.13 -39.29 2.33
CA LEU A 19 -25.08 -38.74 0.97
C LEU A 19 -24.51 -39.77 0.00
N SER A 20 -24.97 -39.74 -1.26
CA SER A 20 -24.31 -40.54 -2.30
C SER A 20 -22.87 -40.07 -2.50
N GLN A 21 -21.96 -41.01 -2.78
CA GLN A 21 -20.53 -40.73 -3.01
C GLN A 21 -20.32 -39.54 -3.98
N ARG A 22 -21.09 -39.52 -5.08
CA ARG A 22 -21.02 -38.45 -6.09
C ARG A 22 -21.45 -37.08 -5.55
N GLN A 23 -22.46 -37.02 -4.68
CA GLN A 23 -22.88 -35.77 -4.04
C GLN A 23 -21.86 -35.30 -3.00
N ALA A 24 -21.34 -36.23 -2.20
CA ALA A 24 -20.30 -35.97 -1.21
C ALA A 24 -19.03 -35.40 -1.85
N GLU A 25 -18.59 -35.97 -2.98
CA GLU A 25 -17.45 -35.47 -3.76
C GLU A 25 -17.71 -34.08 -4.35
N MET A 26 -18.87 -33.84 -4.95
CA MET A 26 -19.21 -32.53 -5.50
C MET A 26 -19.25 -31.45 -4.42
N ILE A 27 -19.84 -31.74 -3.27
CA ILE A 27 -19.94 -30.78 -2.16
C ILE A 27 -18.55 -30.49 -1.58
N SER A 28 -17.70 -31.50 -1.42
CA SER A 28 -16.38 -31.28 -0.84
C SER A 28 -15.45 -30.53 -1.78
N LEU A 29 -15.51 -30.79 -3.09
CA LEU A 29 -14.79 -30.04 -4.11
C LEU A 29 -15.25 -28.59 -4.19
N ALA A 30 -16.56 -28.35 -4.27
CA ALA A 30 -17.11 -27.00 -4.33
C ALA A 30 -16.72 -26.17 -3.09
N LEU A 31 -16.72 -26.79 -1.91
CA LEU A 31 -16.28 -26.11 -0.68
C LEU A 31 -14.77 -25.84 -0.67
N ALA A 32 -13.96 -26.75 -1.22
CA ALA A 32 -12.52 -26.52 -1.37
C ALA A 32 -12.22 -25.33 -2.29
N GLU A 33 -12.91 -25.25 -3.43
CA GLU A 33 -12.78 -24.15 -4.38
C GLU A 33 -13.19 -22.80 -3.77
N GLU A 34 -14.31 -22.75 -3.06
CA GLU A 34 -14.77 -21.51 -2.43
C GLU A 34 -13.81 -21.06 -1.32
N LEU A 35 -13.26 -21.99 -0.53
CA LEU A 35 -12.25 -21.67 0.49
C LEU A 35 -10.95 -21.15 -0.12
N VAL A 36 -10.49 -21.70 -1.25
CA VAL A 36 -9.32 -21.18 -1.98
C VAL A 36 -9.59 -19.76 -2.46
N LYS A 37 -10.75 -19.54 -3.09
CA LYS A 37 -11.16 -18.24 -3.61
C LYS A 37 -11.36 -17.19 -2.52
N GLU A 38 -11.91 -17.57 -1.38
CA GLU A 38 -12.07 -16.70 -0.22
C GLU A 38 -10.71 -16.36 0.41
N ASN A 39 -9.80 -17.34 0.51
CA ASN A 39 -8.44 -17.12 0.98
C ASN A 39 -7.65 -16.18 0.04
N GLU A 40 -7.80 -16.33 -1.28
CA GLU A 40 -7.24 -15.41 -2.28
C GLU A 40 -7.83 -14.00 -2.16
N ARG A 41 -9.14 -13.87 -1.95
CA ARG A 41 -9.79 -12.58 -1.69
C ARG A 41 -9.22 -11.92 -0.43
N ILE A 42 -9.17 -12.62 0.69
CA ILE A 42 -8.70 -12.08 1.97
C ILE A 42 -7.22 -11.67 1.89
N SER A 43 -6.39 -12.45 1.19
CA SER A 43 -4.97 -12.13 1.00
C SER A 43 -4.75 -10.93 0.07
N SER A 44 -5.62 -10.73 -0.93
CA SER A 44 -5.55 -9.58 -1.84
C SER A 44 -6.01 -8.25 -1.22
N PHE A 45 -6.97 -8.26 -0.28
CA PHE A 45 -7.73 -7.05 0.08
C PHE A 45 -7.25 -6.24 1.30
N HIS A 46 -6.23 -6.69 2.03
CA HIS A 46 -5.98 -6.13 3.39
C HIS A 46 -4.58 -5.58 3.67
N PRO A 47 -3.50 -6.23 3.21
CA PRO A 47 -2.14 -5.72 3.46
C PRO A 47 -1.72 -4.69 2.40
N VAL A 48 -2.05 -4.94 1.13
CA VAL A 48 -1.58 -4.14 -0.01
C VAL A 48 -2.20 -2.74 0.02
N ASP A 49 -3.52 -2.65 0.16
CA ASP A 49 -4.24 -1.38 0.23
C ASP A 49 -3.78 -0.50 1.41
N ARG A 50 -3.50 -1.13 2.56
CA ARG A 50 -2.97 -0.41 3.72
C ARG A 50 -1.57 0.14 3.45
N VAL A 51 -0.71 -0.64 2.78
CA VAL A 51 0.63 -0.21 2.40
C VAL A 51 0.56 0.90 1.37
N GLU A 52 -0.34 0.80 0.38
CA GLU A 52 -0.56 1.82 -0.64
C GLU A 52 -1.00 3.16 -0.03
N ILE A 53 -1.98 3.14 0.89
CA ILE A 53 -2.42 4.35 1.62
C ILE A 53 -1.28 4.94 2.46
N GLN A 54 -0.49 4.10 3.15
CA GLN A 54 0.65 4.58 3.94
C GLN A 54 1.75 5.18 3.08
N LEU A 55 1.99 4.62 1.89
CA LEU A 55 2.95 5.14 0.92
C LEU A 55 2.47 6.47 0.36
N ALA A 56 1.20 6.60 -0.04
CA ALA A 56 0.62 7.85 -0.49
C ALA A 56 0.80 8.98 0.54
N LEU A 57 0.45 8.72 1.81
CA LEU A 57 0.64 9.69 2.89
C LEU A 57 2.11 10.07 3.13
N ARG A 58 3.05 9.14 2.91
CA ARG A 58 4.49 9.43 3.01
C ARG A 58 4.97 10.27 1.83
N ILE A 59 4.48 10.01 0.62
CA ILE A 59 4.79 10.80 -0.57
C ILE A 59 4.30 12.23 -0.38
N ASP A 60 3.04 12.43 0.02
CA ASP A 60 2.48 13.77 0.27
C ASP A 60 3.30 14.56 1.28
N LYS A 61 3.77 13.88 2.35
CA LYS A 61 4.63 14.49 3.36
C LYS A 61 6.02 14.85 2.84
N LEU A 62 6.56 14.07 1.91
CA LEU A 62 7.84 14.36 1.26
C LEU A 62 7.68 15.55 0.30
N ASP A 63 6.60 15.61 -0.47
CA ASP A 63 6.32 16.73 -1.37
C ASP A 63 6.19 18.05 -0.61
N ALA A 64 5.46 18.05 0.51
CA ALA A 64 5.35 19.22 1.37
C ALA A 64 6.72 19.67 1.93
N LYS A 65 7.62 18.73 2.24
CA LYS A 65 8.98 19.05 2.69
C LYS A 65 9.84 19.62 1.56
N ILE A 66 9.71 19.08 0.35
CA ILE A 66 10.42 19.57 -0.84
C ILE A 66 9.99 21.01 -1.12
N GLU A 67 8.68 21.29 -1.14
CA GLU A 67 8.16 22.63 -1.37
C GLU A 67 8.58 23.63 -0.27
N ALA A 68 8.68 23.17 0.98
CA ALA A 68 9.19 24.00 2.07
C ALA A 68 10.69 24.30 1.93
N LEU A 69 11.49 23.35 1.45
CA LEU A 69 12.91 23.55 1.18
C LEU A 69 13.12 24.48 -0.01
N ASP A 70 12.35 24.31 -1.07
CA ASP A 70 12.40 25.17 -2.26
C ASP A 70 12.13 26.63 -1.89
N ARG A 71 11.04 26.89 -1.15
CA ARG A 71 10.72 28.24 -0.63
C ARG A 71 11.84 28.85 0.22
N ARG A 72 12.55 28.04 1.01
CA ARG A 72 13.70 28.53 1.80
C ARG A 72 14.87 28.88 0.90
N LEU A 73 15.18 28.04 -0.08
CA LEU A 73 16.26 28.30 -1.05
C LEU A 73 15.98 29.58 -1.85
N THR A 74 14.78 29.74 -2.39
CA THR A 74 14.37 30.96 -3.11
C THR A 74 14.62 32.19 -2.25
N ARG A 75 14.21 32.15 -0.98
CA ARG A 75 14.40 33.26 -0.04
C ARG A 75 15.87 33.57 0.22
N TYR A 76 16.73 32.55 0.36
CA TYR A 76 18.16 32.78 0.49
C TYR A 76 18.76 33.44 -0.75
N PHE A 77 18.36 33.01 -1.95
CA PHE A 77 18.79 33.64 -3.20
C PHE A 77 18.32 35.09 -3.29
N GLU A 78 17.07 35.38 -2.96
CA GLU A 78 16.53 36.75 -2.93
C GLU A 78 17.37 37.66 -2.02
N PHE A 79 17.71 37.21 -0.81
CA PHE A 79 18.55 37.98 0.10
C PHE A 79 19.98 38.17 -0.43
N LEU A 80 20.58 37.14 -1.03
CA LEU A 80 21.91 37.24 -1.63
C LEU A 80 21.93 38.22 -2.81
N PHE A 81 20.94 38.15 -3.70
CA PHE A 81 20.81 39.08 -4.82
C PHE A 81 20.59 40.51 -4.35
N ALA A 82 19.70 40.72 -3.38
CA ALA A 82 19.49 42.04 -2.78
C ALA A 82 20.77 42.59 -2.15
N GLY A 83 21.52 41.75 -1.43
CA GLY A 83 22.81 42.12 -0.83
C GLY A 83 23.86 42.52 -1.87
N LEU A 84 24.00 41.74 -2.95
CA LEU A 84 24.93 42.04 -4.04
C LEU A 84 24.56 43.34 -4.77
N LEU A 85 23.27 43.56 -5.03
CA LEU A 85 22.78 44.80 -5.66
C LEU A 85 23.10 46.01 -4.78
N LEU A 86 22.83 45.95 -3.48
CA LEU A 86 23.15 47.02 -2.54
C LEU A 86 24.65 47.29 -2.49
N LEU A 87 25.49 46.25 -2.43
CA LEU A 87 26.93 46.39 -2.41
C LEU A 87 27.46 47.05 -3.69
N GLY A 88 26.91 46.68 -4.86
CA GLY A 88 27.22 47.32 -6.14
C GLY A 88 26.84 48.80 -6.18
N ILE A 89 25.68 49.17 -5.62
CA ILE A 89 25.26 50.58 -5.51
C ILE A 89 26.22 51.36 -4.60
N ILE A 90 26.57 50.81 -3.43
CA ILE A 90 27.50 51.45 -2.49
C ILE A 90 28.87 51.66 -3.15
N LEU A 91 29.41 50.64 -3.83
CA LEU A 91 30.69 50.75 -4.53
C LEU A 91 30.66 51.85 -5.60
N LYS A 92 29.56 51.95 -6.36
CA LYS A 92 29.38 52.99 -7.40
C LYS A 92 29.28 54.41 -6.82
N ILE A 93 28.79 54.57 -5.59
CA ILE A 93 28.74 55.89 -4.93
C ILE A 93 30.11 56.28 -4.38
N HIS A 94 30.94 55.32 -3.98
CA HIS A 94 32.28 55.56 -3.42
C HIS A 94 33.41 55.63 -4.48
N LEU A 95 33.13 55.29 -5.74
CA LEU A 95 34.06 55.38 -6.87
C LEU A 95 33.77 56.63 -7.72
#